data_AF-D4JVK0-F1
#
_entry.id   AF-D4JVK0-F1
#
_cell.length_a   1.000
_cell.length_b   1.000
_cell.length_c   1.000
_cell.angle_alpha   90.00
_cell.angle_beta   90.00
_cell.angle_gamma   90.00
#
_symmetry.space_group_name_H-M   'P 1'
#
loop_
_entity.id
_entity.type
_entity.pdbx_description
1 polymer ?
#
loop_
_entity_poly.entity_id
_entity_poly.type
_entity_poly.pdbx_seq_one_letter_code
_entity_poly.pdbx_strand_id
1 'polypeptide(L)'
;MKEYIKREVLSKIMNDIAGDETCPMNIAADIYYAVDCIPAADVEPVRHGSWEVGYFHDRVCSCCTHPDNDLDDYPHLYCPNCGAKMDKKDGQRR
;
A
#
# COMPACT_ATOMS: atom_id res chain seq x y z
N MET A 1 -7.31 9.85 -3.52
CA MET A 1 -6.41 8.76 -3.07
C MET A 1 -6.75 8.49 -1.61
N LYS A 2 -6.96 7.23 -1.22
CA LYS A 2 -7.18 6.91 0.20
C LYS A 2 -5.82 6.64 0.83
N GLU A 3 -5.57 7.24 1.98
CA GLU A 3 -4.38 6.99 2.79
C GLU A 3 -4.79 6.11 3.97
N TYR A 4 -3.99 5.08 4.26
CA TYR A 4 -4.28 4.11 5.31
C TYR A 4 -3.28 4.27 6.45
N ILE A 5 -3.80 4.32 7.67
CA ILE A 5 -3.02 4.44 8.90
C ILE A 5 -2.94 3.07 9.55
N LYS A 6 -1.74 2.66 9.97
CA LYS A 6 -1.57 1.45 10.77
C LYS A 6 -2.18 1.65 12.15
N ARG A 7 -3.18 0.84 12.52
CA ARG A 7 -3.89 0.93 13.80
C ARG A 7 -2.93 0.89 15.00
N GLU A 8 -1.94 0.00 14.97
CA GLU A 8 -0.94 -0.13 16.04
C GLU A 8 -0.14 1.16 16.29
N VAL A 9 0.23 1.86 15.21
CA VAL A 9 0.97 3.12 15.30
C VAL A 9 0.08 4.20 15.92
N LEU A 10 -1.18 4.28 15.47
CA LEU A 10 -2.16 5.20 16.03
C LEU A 10 -2.41 4.93 17.52
N SER A 11 -2.60 3.66 17.90
CA SER A 11 -2.82 3.26 19.30
C SER A 11 -1.62 3.62 20.18
N LYS A 12 -0.39 3.45 19.69
CA LYS A 12 0.81 3.85 20.45
C LYS A 12 0.83 5.35 20.73
N ILE A 13 0.60 6.17 19.70
CA ILE A 13 0.55 7.64 19.84
C ILE A 13 -0.54 8.05 20.85
N MET A 14 -1.71 7.40 20.79
CA MET A 14 -2.80 7.70 21.73
C MET A 14 -2.46 7.30 23.16
N ASN A 15 -1.81 6.16 23.38
CA ASN A 15 -1.37 5.73 24.70
C ASN A 15 -0.35 6.70 25.30
N ASP A 16 0.59 7.19 24.48
CA ASP A 16 1.57 8.18 24.89
C ASP A 16 0.88 9.50 25.31
N ILE A 17 -0.16 9.94 24.58
CA ILE A 17 -0.96 11.14 24.92
C ILE A 17 -1.78 10.93 26.19
N ALA A 18 -2.46 9.79 26.31
CA ALA A 18 -3.32 9.48 27.46
C ALA A 18 -2.53 9.24 28.76
N GLY A 19 -1.25 8.90 28.65
CA GLY A 19 -0.33 8.79 29.77
C GLY A 19 0.21 10.13 30.29
N ASP A 20 -0.03 11.24 29.59
CA ASP A 20 0.35 12.57 30.04
C ASP A 20 -0.55 13.02 31.20
N GLU A 21 0.05 13.47 32.30
CA GLU A 21 -0.67 13.88 33.53
C GLU A 21 -1.62 15.07 33.31
N THR A 22 -1.41 15.85 32.25
CA THR A 22 -2.25 16.99 31.87
C THR A 22 -3.41 16.59 30.96
N CYS A 23 -3.44 15.35 30.47
CA CYS A 23 -4.48 14.87 29.57
C CYS A 23 -5.82 14.70 30.30
N PRO A 24 -6.90 15.39 29.87
CA PRO A 24 -8.22 15.18 30.46
C PRO A 24 -8.72 13.78 30.14
N MET A 25 -8.90 12.94 31.16
CA MET A 25 -9.29 11.52 31.02
C MET A 25 -10.56 11.30 30.19
N ASN A 26 -11.52 12.23 30.25
CA ASN A 26 -12.75 12.17 29.46
C ASN A 26 -12.47 12.31 27.95
N ILE A 27 -11.54 13.19 27.57
CA ILE A 27 -11.17 13.39 26.16
C ILE A 27 -10.41 12.17 25.63
N ALA A 28 -9.52 11.59 26.45
CA ALA A 28 -8.80 10.38 26.07
C ALA A 28 -9.77 9.21 25.79
N ALA A 29 -10.74 8.99 26.69
CA ALA A 29 -11.74 7.92 26.55
C ALA A 29 -12.60 8.07 25.28
N ASP A 30 -13.04 9.29 24.96
CA ASP A 30 -13.84 9.56 23.77
C ASP A 30 -13.06 9.26 22.48
N ILE A 31 -11.78 9.61 22.44
CA ILE A 31 -10.90 9.36 21.29
C ILE A 31 -10.69 7.84 21.08
N TYR A 32 -10.42 7.08 22.14
CA TYR A 32 -10.30 5.62 22.04
C TYR A 32 -11.56 4.97 21.51
N TYR A 33 -12.71 5.37 22.07
CA TYR A 33 -14.01 4.85 21.63
C TYR A 33 -14.26 5.14 20.15
N ALA A 34 -13.98 6.36 19.70
CA ALA A 34 -14.14 6.75 18.30
C ALA A 34 -13.27 5.89 17.37
N VAL A 35 -12.01 5.62 17.73
CA VAL A 35 -11.10 4.79 16.91
C VAL A 35 -11.54 3.32 16.89
N ASP A 36 -11.97 2.78 18.02
CA ASP A 36 -12.36 1.37 18.12
C ASP A 36 -13.67 1.06 17.38
N CYS A 37 -14.54 2.06 17.22
CA CYS A 37 -15.78 1.94 16.45
C CYS A 37 -15.57 2.03 14.92
N ILE A 38 -14.40 2.45 14.44
CA ILE A 38 -14.13 2.52 13.00
C ILE A 38 -13.89 1.09 12.49
N PRO A 39 -14.66 0.63 11.48
CA PRO A 39 -14.46 -0.69 10.90
C PRO A 39 -13.09 -0.77 10.24
N ALA A 40 -12.41 -1.90 10.41
CA ALA A 40 -11.16 -2.16 9.71
C ALA A 40 -11.41 -2.21 8.20
N ALA A 41 -10.61 -1.45 7.45
CA ALA A 41 -10.62 -1.55 6.00
C ALA A 41 -9.91 -2.85 5.59
N ASP A 42 -10.55 -3.64 4.73
CA ASP A 42 -9.92 -4.80 4.10
C ASP A 42 -9.02 -4.32 2.94
N VAL A 43 -7.74 -4.10 3.25
CA VAL A 43 -6.78 -3.52 2.32
C VAL A 43 -5.43 -4.22 2.45
N GLU A 44 -4.83 -4.53 1.30
CA GLU A 44 -3.44 -4.97 1.23
C GLU A 44 -2.52 -3.77 0.91
N PRO A 45 -1.28 -3.76 1.44
CA PRO A 45 -0.26 -2.84 0.98
C PRO A 45 -0.09 -2.93 -0.54
N VAL A 46 0.11 -1.78 -1.20
CA VAL A 46 0.43 -1.78 -2.63
C VAL A 46 1.70 -2.57 -2.85
N ARG A 47 1.61 -3.65 -3.63
CA ARG A 47 2.78 -4.41 -4.06
C ARG A 47 3.44 -3.63 -5.19
N HIS A 48 4.73 -3.39 -5.07
CA HIS A 48 5.52 -2.73 -6.11
C HIS A 48 6.29 -3.79 -6.89
N GLY A 49 6.25 -3.70 -8.21
CA GLY A 49 6.92 -4.60 -9.14
C GLY A 49 7.58 -3.85 -10.28
N SER A 50 8.27 -4.59 -11.15
CA SER A 50 8.78 -4.05 -12.40
C SER A 50 8.55 -5.04 -13.54
N TRP A 51 8.49 -4.52 -14.76
CA TRP A 51 8.51 -5.35 -15.96
C TRP A 51 9.96 -5.81 -16.23
N GLU A 52 10.14 -7.11 -16.33
CA GLU A 52 11.40 -7.78 -16.65
C GLU A 52 11.31 -8.46 -18.00
N VAL A 53 12.45 -8.75 -18.62
CA VAL A 53 12.50 -9.49 -19.89
C VAL A 53 12.56 -10.98 -19.58
N GLY A 54 11.51 -11.70 -19.95
CA GLY A 54 11.40 -13.14 -19.83
C GLY A 54 12.21 -13.90 -20.90
N TYR A 55 12.17 -15.23 -20.82
CA TYR A 55 12.97 -16.13 -21.66
C TYR A 55 12.72 -15.96 -23.17
N PHE A 56 11.48 -15.65 -23.56
CA PHE A 56 11.10 -15.44 -24.97
C PHE A 56 11.11 -13.97 -25.39
N HIS A 57 11.84 -13.11 -24.67
CA HIS A 57 11.83 -11.64 -24.81
C HIS A 57 10.50 -10.96 -24.47
N ASP A 58 9.55 -11.68 -23.87
CA ASP A 58 8.29 -11.12 -23.36
C ASP A 58 8.53 -10.27 -22.11
N ARG A 59 7.72 -9.24 -21.90
CA ARG A 59 7.71 -8.51 -20.62
C ARG A 59 6.98 -9.35 -19.59
N VAL A 60 7.57 -9.60 -18.42
CA VAL A 60 6.97 -10.39 -17.33
C VAL A 60 6.99 -9.63 -16.01
N CYS A 61 5.96 -9.83 -15.19
CA CYS A 61 5.86 -9.20 -13.88
C CYS A 61 6.88 -9.82 -12.90
N SER A 62 7.72 -9.00 -12.27
CA SER A 62 8.68 -9.47 -11.26
C SER A 62 8.04 -10.08 -10.00
N CYS A 63 6.77 -9.76 -9.71
CA CYS A 63 6.09 -10.27 -8.52
C CYS A 63 5.39 -11.63 -8.73
N CYS A 64 4.94 -11.93 -9.95
CA CYS A 64 4.11 -13.12 -10.21
C CYS A 64 4.40 -13.83 -11.53
N THR A 65 5.46 -13.42 -12.24
CA THR A 65 5.94 -13.95 -13.54
C THR A 65 4.92 -13.95 -14.68
N HIS A 66 3.73 -13.39 -14.46
CA HIS A 66 2.71 -13.27 -15.51
C HIS A 66 3.19 -12.32 -16.61
N PRO A 67 3.04 -12.71 -17.89
CA PRO A 67 3.42 -11.87 -19.02
C PRO A 67 2.52 -10.64 -19.15
N ASP A 68 3.10 -9.54 -19.60
CA ASP A 68 2.41 -8.35 -20.06
C ASP A 68 1.83 -8.65 -21.44
N ASN A 69 0.58 -9.13 -21.48
CA ASN A 69 -0.09 -9.53 -22.73
C ASN A 69 -0.56 -8.31 -23.57
N ASP A 70 0.10 -7.16 -23.45
CA ASP A 70 -0.26 -5.95 -24.18
C ASP A 70 0.29 -6.00 -25.62
N LEU A 71 -0.62 -6.06 -26.60
CA LEU A 71 -0.31 -6.13 -28.02
C LEU A 71 0.15 -4.78 -28.60
N ASP A 72 -0.13 -3.67 -27.92
CA ASP A 72 0.16 -2.31 -28.39
C ASP A 72 1.52 -1.79 -27.90
N ASP A 73 2.35 -2.66 -27.31
CA ASP A 73 3.72 -2.41 -26.86
C ASP A 73 3.86 -1.34 -25.75
N TYR A 74 2.74 -0.98 -25.10
CA TYR A 74 2.72 -0.09 -23.94
C TYR A 74 2.65 -0.88 -22.63
N PRO A 75 3.68 -0.85 -21.77
CA PRO A 75 3.63 -1.62 -20.52
C PRO A 75 2.55 -1.10 -19.57
N HIS A 76 1.70 -1.99 -19.06
CA HIS A 76 0.67 -1.62 -18.09
C HIS A 76 1.29 -1.02 -16.82
N LEU A 77 0.66 0.00 -16.25
CA LEU A 77 1.08 0.60 -14.97
C LEU A 77 0.87 -0.34 -13.77
N TYR A 78 0.05 -1.37 -13.94
CA TYR A 78 -0.23 -2.39 -12.94
C TYR A 78 -0.23 -3.76 -13.61
N CYS A 79 0.25 -4.79 -12.91
CA CYS A 79 0.09 -6.16 -13.39
C CYS A 79 -1.41 -6.52 -13.41
N PRO A 80 -1.97 -6.98 -14.54
CA PRO A 80 -3.37 -7.39 -14.62
C PRO A 80 -3.66 -8.65 -13.80
N ASN A 81 -2.64 -9.47 -13.52
CA ASN A 81 -2.78 -10.72 -12.78
C ASN A 81 -2.70 -10.55 -11.26
N CYS A 82 -1.74 -9.76 -10.76
CA CYS A 82 -1.51 -9.64 -9.30
C CYS A 82 -1.75 -8.23 -8.73
N GLY A 83 -2.09 -7.25 -9.56
CA GLY A 83 -2.35 -5.87 -9.13
C GLY A 83 -1.11 -5.09 -8.68
N ALA A 84 0.09 -5.66 -8.79
CA ALA A 84 1.33 -4.96 -8.43
C ALA A 84 1.50 -3.70 -9.29
N LYS A 85 1.76 -2.56 -8.65
CA LYS A 85 2.08 -1.30 -9.30
C LYS A 85 3.48 -1.39 -9.90
N MET A 86 3.58 -1.12 -11.18
CA MET A 86 4.83 -1.21 -11.93
C MET A 86 5.61 0.09 -11.77
N ASP A 87 6.72 0.02 -11.04
CA ASP A 87 7.64 1.13 -10.92
C ASP A 87 8.34 1.34 -12.26
N LYS A 88 8.29 2.57 -12.77
CA LYS A 88 9.06 2.93 -13.95
C LYS A 88 10.53 2.81 -13.58
N LYS A 89 11.29 1.99 -14.31
CA LYS A 89 12.75 2.12 -14.28
C LYS A 89 13.08 3.48 -14.89
N ASP A 90 13.40 4.46 -14.06
CA ASP A 90 14.02 5.72 -14.47
C ASP A 90 15.41 5.39 -15.05
N GLY A 91 15.47 5.00 -16.32
CA GLY A 91 16.76 4.58 -16.87
C GLY A 91 16.83 4.00 -18.28
N GLN A 92 15.74 3.98 -19.07
CA GLN A 92 15.86 3.67 -20.50
C GLN A 92 15.00 4.61 -21.34
N ARG A 93 15.44 5.87 -21.45
CA ARG A 93 15.26 6.61 -22.71
C ARG A 93 16.31 6.06 -23.68
N ARG A 94 15.85 5.67 -24.86
CA ARG A 94 16.67 5.33 -26.04
C ARG A 94 17.70 6.41 -26.33
#